data_AF-A0A0A9DEA0-F1
#
_entry.id   AF-A0A0A9DEA0-F1
#
_cell.length_a   1.000
_cell.length_b   1.000
_cell.length_c   1.000
_cell.angle_alpha   90.00
_cell.angle_beta   90.00
_cell.angle_gamma   90.00
#
_symmetry.space_group_name_H-M   'P 1'
#
loop_
_entity.id
_entity.type
_entity.pdbx_description
1 polymer ?
#
loop_
_entity_poly.entity_id
_entity_poly.type
_entity_poly.pdbx_seq_one_letter_code
_entity_poly.pdbx_strand_id
1 'polypeptide(L)'
;MTGPKRGIEILSPVLIEFDMRIKNGEQEENDLQLIDGAFGCHDHRPWIPVKHHVKGDCGAVDISLAYIEHAVEATIEVAISEVQSGCSLSVTSFVYVMEGFGLQEIQLFHGTVEQLCRLRRFVVAVRSCTVLLLKFRLGNVDRYRTFKTKLHGCASRRIKLGLASISVKVTWSTI
;
A
#
# COMPACT_ATOMS: atom_id res chain seq x y z
N MET A 1 30.58 24.37 -21.66
CA MET A 1 29.50 23.80 -20.82
C MET A 1 28.25 24.65 -20.97
N THR A 2 27.44 24.39 -22.01
CA THR A 2 26.09 24.97 -22.11
C THR A 2 25.15 24.12 -21.27
N GLY A 3 25.01 24.49 -20.00
CA GLY A 3 23.92 24.00 -19.16
C GLY A 3 22.55 24.40 -19.75
N PRO A 4 21.44 23.84 -19.24
CA PRO A 4 20.12 24.10 -19.80
C PRO A 4 19.82 25.61 -19.87
N LYS A 5 19.41 26.11 -21.04
CA LYS A 5 19.06 27.52 -21.28
C LYS A 5 17.71 27.94 -20.66
N ARG A 6 17.03 27.05 -19.94
CA ARG A 6 15.69 27.29 -19.37
C ARG A 6 15.74 27.05 -17.87
N GLY A 7 15.36 28.07 -17.11
CA GLY A 7 15.12 27.92 -15.68
C GLY A 7 14.01 26.90 -15.45
N ILE A 8 14.22 26.00 -14.49
CA ILE A 8 13.19 25.06 -14.04
C ILE A 8 12.50 25.74 -12.87
N GLU A 9 11.28 26.23 -13.10
CA GLU A 9 10.41 26.75 -12.04
C GLU A 9 9.55 25.59 -11.52
N ILE A 10 9.73 25.24 -10.25
CA ILE A 10 8.89 24.24 -9.58
C ILE A 10 7.87 25.00 -8.75
N LEU A 11 6.64 25.07 -9.25
CA LEU A 11 5.51 25.73 -8.56
C LEU A 11 4.87 24.84 -7.48
N SER A 12 5.22 23.55 -7.44
CA SER A 12 4.66 22.59 -6.48
C SER A 12 5.55 22.47 -5.23
N PRO A 13 4.98 22.41 -4.01
CA PRO A 13 5.76 22.17 -2.79
C PRO A 13 6.41 20.78 -2.77
N VAL A 14 5.84 19.81 -3.48
CA VAL A 14 6.35 18.43 -3.58
C VAL A 14 6.31 17.99 -5.04
N LEU A 15 7.38 17.34 -5.49
CA LEU A 15 7.47 16.67 -6.79
C LEU A 15 7.60 15.17 -6.55
N ILE A 16 6.80 14.36 -7.26
CA ILE A 16 6.91 12.90 -7.23
C ILE A 16 7.44 12.45 -8.59
N GLU A 17 8.67 11.95 -8.59
CA GLU A 17 9.32 11.31 -9.73
C GLU A 17 9.14 9.79 -9.65
N PHE A 18 8.96 9.14 -10.79
CA PHE A 18 8.77 7.71 -10.90
C PHE A 18 9.43 7.18 -12.18
N ASP A 19 10.10 6.04 -12.05
CA ASP A 19 10.50 5.17 -13.16
C ASP A 19 10.06 3.75 -12.78
N MET A 20 8.94 3.30 -13.33
CA MET A 20 8.40 1.97 -13.06
C MET A 20 8.57 1.09 -14.29
N ARG A 21 8.99 -0.16 -14.07
CA ARG A 21 9.28 -1.13 -15.12
C ARG A 21 8.65 -2.49 -14.84
N ILE A 22 8.28 -3.22 -15.90
CA ILE A 22 7.84 -4.60 -15.82
C ILE A 22 9.06 -5.50 -15.95
N LYS A 23 9.32 -6.29 -14.91
CA LYS A 23 10.46 -7.20 -14.88
C LYS A 23 10.27 -8.36 -15.87
N ASN A 24 11.16 -8.46 -16.85
CA ASN A 24 11.09 -9.47 -17.92
C ASN A 24 12.31 -10.41 -17.97
N GLY A 25 13.37 -10.13 -17.21
CA GLY A 25 14.56 -10.97 -17.18
C GLY A 25 15.45 -10.73 -15.95
N GLU A 26 16.70 -11.19 -16.04
CA GLU A 26 17.69 -10.97 -14.99
C GLU A 26 18.36 -9.59 -15.08
N GLN A 27 18.52 -9.06 -16.29
CA GLN A 27 19.14 -7.76 -16.53
C GLN A 27 18.07 -6.68 -16.74
N GLU A 28 18.27 -5.51 -16.12
CA GLU A 28 17.36 -4.36 -16.21
C GLU A 28 17.13 -3.87 -17.64
N GLU A 29 18.09 -4.07 -18.55
CA GLU A 29 17.96 -3.72 -19.97
C GLU A 29 16.81 -4.44 -20.68
N ASN A 30 16.39 -5.60 -20.16
CA ASN A 30 15.26 -6.35 -20.69
C ASN A 30 13.91 -5.91 -20.12
N ASP A 31 13.93 -5.09 -19.06
CA ASP A 31 12.71 -4.67 -18.37
C ASP A 31 12.00 -3.58 -19.18
N LEU A 32 10.71 -3.80 -19.41
CA LEU A 32 9.89 -2.89 -20.19
C LEU A 32 9.51 -1.68 -19.34
N GLN A 33 9.76 -0.48 -19.85
CA GLN A 33 9.32 0.74 -19.17
C GLN A 33 7.79 0.80 -19.15
N LEU A 34 7.21 0.85 -17.94
CA LEU A 34 5.78 0.95 -17.73
C LEU A 34 5.35 2.42 -17.70
N ILE A 35 5.99 3.22 -16.85
CA ILE A 35 5.81 4.67 -16.76
C ILE A 35 7.14 5.32 -16.35
N ASP A 36 7.38 6.53 -16.84
CA ASP A 36 8.54 7.35 -16.49
C ASP A 36 8.14 8.82 -16.52
N GLY A 37 8.59 9.58 -15.54
CA GLY A 37 8.38 11.01 -15.45
C GLY A 37 8.15 11.50 -14.03
N ALA A 38 7.52 12.66 -13.92
CA ALA A 38 7.19 13.26 -12.64
C ALA A 38 5.90 14.07 -12.72
N PHE A 39 5.22 14.22 -11.59
CA PHE A 39 4.16 15.21 -11.46
C PHE A 39 4.31 16.01 -10.16
N GLY A 40 3.92 17.28 -10.24
CA GLY A 40 3.85 18.16 -9.10
C GLY A 40 2.64 17.83 -8.23
N CYS A 41 2.85 17.65 -6.93
CA CYS A 41 1.78 17.66 -5.96
C CYS A 41 1.54 19.10 -5.50
N HIS A 42 0.53 19.73 -6.09
CA HIS A 42 0.15 21.10 -5.76
C HIS A 42 -0.70 21.19 -4.49
N ASP A 43 -1.34 20.09 -4.09
CA ASP A 43 -2.17 20.09 -2.90
C ASP A 43 -1.29 20.10 -1.66
N HIS A 44 -1.33 21.22 -0.96
CA HIS A 44 -0.66 21.37 0.32
C HIS A 44 -1.19 20.39 1.36
N ARG A 45 -2.38 19.78 1.14
CA ARG A 45 -3.12 18.92 2.07
C ARG A 45 -4.24 18.08 1.39
N PRO A 46 -3.95 17.11 0.50
CA PRO A 46 -5.00 16.21 0.04
C PRO A 46 -5.33 15.22 1.17
N TRP A 47 -6.18 15.62 2.12
CA TRP A 47 -6.76 14.73 3.13
C TRP A 47 -7.73 13.72 2.49
N ILE A 48 -8.13 14.00 1.25
CA ILE A 48 -8.88 13.11 0.38
C ILE A 48 -7.90 12.60 -0.67
N PRO A 49 -7.82 11.28 -0.93
CA PRO A 49 -6.92 10.76 -1.94
C PRO A 49 -7.21 11.35 -3.32
N VAL A 50 -6.20 11.98 -3.92
CA VAL A 50 -6.25 12.49 -5.30
C VAL A 50 -5.76 11.39 -6.23
N LYS A 51 -6.54 11.09 -7.26
CA LYS A 51 -6.22 10.06 -8.25
C LYS A 51 -5.50 10.69 -9.45
N HIS A 52 -4.37 10.10 -9.81
CA HIS A 52 -3.61 10.39 -11.01
C HIS A 52 -3.63 9.16 -11.90
N HIS A 53 -3.95 9.35 -13.18
CA HIS A 53 -3.88 8.30 -14.18
C HIS A 53 -2.67 8.56 -15.08
N VAL A 54 -1.63 7.75 -14.95
CA VAL A 54 -0.39 7.89 -15.70
C VAL A 54 -0.34 6.84 -16.79
N LYS A 55 -0.25 7.28 -18.04
CA LYS A 55 -0.08 6.40 -19.20
C LYS A 55 1.39 6.29 -19.54
N GLY A 56 1.84 5.10 -19.87
CA GLY A 56 3.11 4.89 -20.54
C GLY A 56 2.96 3.90 -21.69
N ASP A 57 4.07 3.54 -22.30
CA ASP A 57 4.04 2.82 -23.58
C ASP A 57 3.58 1.36 -23.43
N CYS A 58 3.91 0.74 -22.29
CA CYS A 58 3.57 -0.66 -22.01
C CYS A 58 2.34 -0.83 -21.09
N GLY A 59 1.63 0.25 -20.76
CA GLY A 59 0.44 0.19 -19.90
C GLY A 59 0.09 1.52 -19.24
N ALA A 60 -0.75 1.47 -18.21
CA ALA A 60 -1.09 2.64 -17.40
C ALA A 60 -1.11 2.26 -15.92
N VAL A 61 -0.86 3.25 -15.07
CA VAL A 61 -0.86 3.12 -13.61
C VAL A 61 -1.79 4.18 -13.03
N ASP A 62 -2.75 3.72 -12.24
CA ASP A 62 -3.55 4.59 -11.39
C ASP A 62 -2.83 4.78 -10.05
N ILE A 63 -2.49 6.01 -9.72
CA ILE A 63 -1.83 6.41 -8.48
C ILE A 63 -2.84 7.18 -7.64
N SER A 64 -2.94 6.89 -6.35
CA SER A 64 -3.73 7.69 -5.40
C SER A 64 -2.81 8.27 -4.34
N LEU A 65 -2.85 9.59 -4.16
CA LEU A 65 -2.01 10.32 -3.22
C LEU A 65 -2.84 10.98 -2.12
N ALA A 66 -2.43 10.80 -0.87
CA ALA A 66 -3.03 11.50 0.28
C ALA A 66 -1.93 11.98 1.24
N TYR A 67 -2.18 13.09 1.92
CA TYR A 67 -1.33 13.58 2.99
C TYR A 67 -1.84 13.06 4.34
N ILE A 68 -0.96 12.41 5.11
CA ILE A 68 -1.25 11.90 6.45
C ILE A 68 -0.29 12.57 7.42
N GLU A 69 -0.83 13.43 8.29
CA GLU A 69 -0.05 14.12 9.30
C GLU A 69 0.44 13.16 10.39
N HIS A 70 1.70 13.31 10.81
CA HIS A 70 2.32 12.49 11.85
C HIS A 70 2.17 10.99 11.60
N ALA A 71 2.42 10.52 10.38
CA ALA A 71 2.30 9.10 10.04
C ALA A 71 3.46 8.25 10.57
N VAL A 72 3.15 7.00 10.91
CA VAL A 72 4.11 5.90 11.08
C VAL A 72 3.90 4.89 9.98
N GLU A 73 4.98 4.26 9.51
CA GLU A 73 4.92 3.21 8.52
C GLU A 73 4.49 1.89 9.19
N ALA A 74 3.46 1.23 8.63
CA ALA A 74 3.05 -0.12 8.97
C ALA A 74 3.46 -1.08 7.85
N THR A 75 4.49 -1.89 8.10
CA THR A 75 4.79 -3.06 7.26
C THR A 75 3.95 -4.24 7.73
N ILE A 76 3.03 -4.70 6.87
CA ILE A 76 2.07 -5.77 7.11
C ILE A 76 2.53 -7.03 6.36
N GLU A 77 2.82 -8.08 7.10
CA GLU A 77 3.18 -9.40 6.59
C GLU A 77 2.02 -10.37 6.87
N VAL A 78 1.47 -10.99 5.82
CA VAL A 78 0.38 -11.97 5.95
C VAL A 78 0.87 -13.33 5.48
N ALA A 79 0.71 -14.34 6.33
CA ALA A 79 1.05 -15.72 6.02
C ALA A 79 -0.14 -16.63 6.28
N ILE A 80 -0.31 -17.63 5.43
CA ILE A 80 -1.41 -18.57 5.49
C ILE A 80 -0.81 -19.90 5.92
N SER A 81 -1.16 -20.35 7.13
CA SER A 81 -0.55 -21.51 7.78
C SER A 81 -1.36 -22.79 7.68
N GLU A 82 -2.64 -22.71 7.34
CA GLU A 82 -3.52 -23.86 7.06
C GLU A 82 -4.59 -23.42 6.06
N VAL A 83 -4.91 -24.24 5.06
CA VAL A 83 -6.01 -24.07 4.09
C VAL A 83 -6.58 -25.45 3.78
N GLN A 84 -7.89 -25.65 3.97
CA GLN A 84 -8.52 -26.94 3.68
C GLN A 84 -8.90 -27.11 2.19
N SER A 85 -9.16 -26.02 1.47
CA SER A 85 -9.48 -26.02 0.04
C SER A 85 -9.23 -24.63 -0.59
N GLY A 86 -9.11 -24.58 -1.92
CA GLY A 86 -8.95 -23.32 -2.65
C GLY A 86 -10.02 -22.30 -2.30
N CYS A 87 -9.61 -21.12 -1.83
CA CYS A 87 -10.52 -20.11 -1.31
C CYS A 87 -10.13 -18.71 -1.75
N SER A 88 -11.12 -17.88 -2.08
CA SER A 88 -10.90 -16.47 -2.39
C SER A 88 -10.68 -15.69 -1.09
N LEU A 89 -9.49 -15.11 -0.94
CA LEU A 89 -9.08 -14.28 0.17
C LEU A 89 -8.98 -12.82 -0.26
N SER A 90 -9.62 -11.94 0.49
CA SER A 90 -9.42 -10.49 0.41
C SER A 90 -8.85 -9.96 1.72
N VAL A 91 -7.81 -9.15 1.63
CA VAL A 91 -7.20 -8.42 2.74
C VAL A 91 -7.29 -6.93 2.45
N THR A 92 -7.99 -6.21 3.32
CA THR A 92 -8.24 -4.79 3.18
C THR A 92 -7.77 -4.05 4.43
N SER A 93 -7.08 -2.94 4.23
CA SER A 93 -6.68 -2.01 5.28
C SER A 93 -7.62 -0.82 5.36
N PHE A 94 -7.84 -0.35 6.58
CA PHE A 94 -8.60 0.84 6.89
C PHE A 94 -7.74 1.72 7.80
N VAL A 95 -7.49 2.96 7.36
CA VAL A 95 -6.64 3.93 8.07
C VAL A 95 -7.34 5.27 8.22
N TYR A 96 -7.04 5.98 9.33
CA TYR A 96 -7.49 7.35 9.51
C TYR A 96 -6.56 8.31 8.76
N VAL A 97 -7.12 9.05 7.81
CA VAL A 97 -6.36 10.08 7.07
C VAL A 97 -6.45 11.42 7.81
N MET A 98 -7.61 11.75 8.40
CA MET A 98 -7.83 12.99 9.14
C MET A 98 -8.90 12.82 10.22
N GLU A 99 -8.83 13.60 11.31
CA GLU A 99 -9.91 13.67 12.30
C GLU A 99 -11.21 14.17 11.67
N GLY A 100 -12.32 13.50 11.97
CA GLY A 100 -13.65 13.83 11.42
C GLY A 100 -13.91 13.28 10.01
N PHE A 101 -12.88 12.83 9.29
CA PHE A 101 -13.02 12.06 8.06
C PHE A 101 -12.95 10.56 8.39
N GLY A 102 -13.79 9.76 7.74
CA GLY A 102 -13.89 8.33 8.00
C GLY A 102 -12.60 7.55 7.72
N LEU A 103 -12.66 6.23 7.89
CA LEU A 103 -11.57 5.34 7.52
C LEU A 103 -11.42 5.29 6.00
N GLN A 104 -10.20 5.53 5.50
CA GLN A 104 -9.86 5.28 4.12
C GLN A 104 -9.60 3.79 3.91
N GLU A 105 -10.32 3.20 2.96
CA GLU A 105 -10.15 1.81 2.55
C GLU A 105 -8.99 1.69 1.55
N ILE A 106 -8.13 0.68 1.76
CA ILE A 106 -7.00 0.34 0.91
C ILE A 106 -7.01 -1.19 0.70
N GLN A 107 -7.29 -1.63 -0.52
CA GLN A 107 -7.25 -3.05 -0.88
C GLN A 107 -5.80 -3.52 -0.97
N LEU A 108 -5.36 -4.38 -0.05
CA LEU A 108 -3.98 -4.89 -0.02
C LEU A 108 -3.83 -6.12 -0.93
N PHE A 109 -4.78 -7.03 -0.85
CA PHE A 109 -4.74 -8.28 -1.60
C PHE A 109 -6.14 -8.78 -1.94
N HIS A 110 -6.34 -9.27 -3.16
CA HIS A 110 -7.53 -10.02 -3.53
C HIS A 110 -7.12 -11.14 -4.49
N GLY A 111 -7.38 -12.39 -4.13
CA GLY A 111 -7.03 -13.53 -4.98
C GLY A 111 -7.36 -14.88 -4.36
N THR A 112 -7.14 -15.93 -5.15
CA THR A 112 -7.35 -17.31 -4.71
C THR A 112 -6.11 -17.82 -3.98
N VAL A 113 -6.34 -18.50 -2.85
CA VAL A 113 -5.32 -19.18 -2.08
C VAL A 113 -5.63 -20.67 -2.08
N GLU A 114 -4.73 -21.46 -2.66
CA GLU A 114 -4.89 -22.91 -2.78
C GLU A 114 -3.93 -23.70 -1.89
N GLN A 115 -2.81 -23.09 -1.49
CA GLN A 115 -1.79 -23.67 -0.63
C GLN A 115 -1.34 -22.68 0.45
N LEU A 116 -0.67 -23.21 1.47
CA LEU A 116 0.21 -22.46 2.36
C LEU A 116 1.12 -21.51 1.58
N CYS A 117 0.95 -20.22 1.80
CA CYS A 117 1.79 -19.22 1.18
C CYS A 117 2.01 -18.04 2.11
N ARG A 118 3.14 -17.35 1.90
CA ARG A 118 3.33 -16.00 2.41
C ARG A 118 2.89 -15.04 1.32
N LEU A 119 1.96 -14.15 1.64
CA LEU A 119 1.62 -13.07 0.72
C LEU A 119 2.77 -12.07 0.66
N ARG A 120 2.71 -11.17 -0.34
CA ARG A 120 3.61 -10.03 -0.42
C ARG A 120 3.52 -9.19 0.85
N ARG A 121 4.60 -8.49 1.17
CA ARG A 121 4.60 -7.48 2.23
C ARG A 121 3.86 -6.25 1.72
N PHE A 122 3.00 -5.68 2.56
CA PHE A 122 2.28 -4.46 2.25
C PHE A 122 2.77 -3.35 3.18
N VAL A 123 2.91 -2.15 2.67
CA VAL A 123 3.33 -0.99 3.45
C VAL A 123 2.22 0.04 3.40
N VAL A 124 1.80 0.52 4.57
CA VAL A 124 0.72 1.52 4.70
C VAL A 124 1.15 2.58 5.70
N ALA A 125 0.98 3.85 5.37
CA ALA A 125 1.14 4.95 6.30
C ALA A 125 -0.09 5.07 7.21
N VAL A 126 0.12 5.16 8.53
CA VAL A 126 -0.96 5.23 9.53
C VAL A 126 -0.71 6.42 10.45
N ARG A 127 -1.72 7.28 10.64
CA ARG A 127 -1.62 8.43 11.55
C ARG A 127 -1.26 8.00 12.97
N SER A 128 -0.28 8.67 13.59
CA SER A 128 0.11 8.42 14.98
C SER A 128 -1.08 8.55 15.94
N CYS A 129 -1.02 7.82 17.06
CA CYS A 129 -2.09 7.77 18.07
C CYS A 129 -3.44 7.23 17.56
N THR A 130 -3.51 6.68 16.35
CA THR A 130 -4.71 6.01 15.81
C THR A 130 -4.53 4.48 15.75
N VAL A 131 -5.40 3.80 15.01
CA VAL A 131 -5.35 2.36 14.81
C VAL A 131 -5.32 2.00 13.33
N LEU A 132 -4.58 0.95 13.00
CA LEU A 132 -4.72 0.22 11.75
C LEU A 132 -5.79 -0.85 11.92
N LEU A 133 -6.84 -0.81 11.10
CA LEU A 133 -7.86 -1.85 11.05
C LEU A 133 -7.65 -2.70 9.79
N LEU A 134 -7.51 -4.01 9.98
CA LEU A 134 -7.38 -4.98 8.90
C LEU A 134 -8.64 -5.85 8.84
N LYS A 135 -9.21 -5.95 7.65
CA LYS A 135 -10.32 -6.85 7.33
C LYS A 135 -9.79 -8.00 6.49
N PHE A 136 -10.15 -9.21 6.90
CA PHE A 136 -9.89 -10.45 6.20
C PHE A 136 -11.23 -11.05 5.80
N ARG A 137 -11.43 -11.27 4.51
CA ARG A 137 -12.63 -11.91 3.97
C ARG A 137 -12.23 -13.20 3.28
N LEU A 138 -12.85 -14.31 3.68
CA LEU A 138 -12.72 -15.60 3.01
C LEU A 138 -14.12 -16.10 2.65
N GLY A 139 -14.42 -16.14 1.35
CA GLY A 139 -15.81 -16.32 0.89
C GLY A 139 -16.74 -15.28 1.51
N ASN A 140 -17.73 -15.74 2.29
CA ASN A 140 -18.73 -14.88 2.94
C ASN A 140 -18.41 -14.52 4.40
N VAL A 141 -17.25 -14.92 4.91
CA VAL A 141 -16.87 -14.69 6.31
C VAL A 141 -15.89 -13.52 6.39
N ASP A 142 -16.29 -12.46 7.12
CA ASP A 142 -15.44 -11.31 7.42
C ASP A 142 -14.88 -11.42 8.86
N ARG A 143 -13.58 -11.15 9.03
CA ARG A 143 -12.95 -10.94 10.34
C ARG A 143 -12.10 -9.69 10.35
N TYR A 144 -12.13 -9.01 11.48
CA TYR A 144 -11.42 -7.75 11.69
C TYR A 144 -10.31 -7.91 12.73
N ARG A 145 -9.19 -7.23 12.55
CA ARG A 145 -8.11 -7.10 13.53
C ARG A 145 -7.62 -5.68 13.60
N THR A 146 -7.47 -5.19 14.82
CA THR A 146 -7.03 -3.82 15.09
C THR A 146 -5.62 -3.85 15.68
N PHE A 147 -4.77 -2.97 15.18
CA PHE A 147 -3.42 -2.76 15.67
C PHE A 147 -3.27 -1.29 16.09
N LYS A 148 -2.97 -1.06 17.37
CA LYS A 148 -2.63 0.28 17.85
C LYS A 148 -1.29 0.70 17.24
N THR A 149 -1.25 1.92 16.72
CA THR A 149 -0.02 2.52 16.19
C THR A 149 1.04 2.63 17.28
N LYS A 150 2.30 2.49 16.87
CA LYS A 150 3.49 2.66 17.70
C LYS A 150 4.55 3.34 16.86
N LEU A 151 5.49 4.05 17.50
CA LEU A 151 6.66 4.61 16.79
C LEU A 151 7.55 3.49 16.23
N HIS A 152 7.78 2.45 17.03
CA HIS A 152 8.55 1.27 16.64
C HIS A 152 7.99 -0.02 17.23
N GLY A 153 8.42 -1.14 16.68
CA GLY A 153 8.19 -2.48 17.21
C GLY A 153 7.25 -3.31 16.34
N CYS A 154 6.85 -4.49 16.81
CA CYS A 154 5.96 -5.36 16.06
C CYS A 154 4.85 -5.96 16.91
N ALA A 155 3.78 -6.38 16.25
CA ALA A 155 2.69 -7.13 16.84
C ALA A 155 2.22 -8.20 15.86
N SER A 156 2.01 -9.42 16.37
CA SER A 156 1.51 -10.54 15.56
C SER A 156 0.19 -11.07 16.11
N ARG A 157 -0.70 -11.48 15.21
CA ARG A 157 -1.98 -12.08 15.54
C ARG A 157 -2.24 -13.28 14.64
N ARG A 158 -2.85 -14.33 15.21
CA ARG A 158 -3.40 -15.44 14.44
C ARG A 158 -4.92 -15.28 14.32
N ILE A 159 -5.45 -15.67 13.18
CA ILE A 159 -6.86 -15.56 12.81
C ILE A 159 -7.26 -16.91 12.26
N LYS A 160 -8.22 -17.57 12.91
CA LYS A 160 -8.89 -18.73 12.34
C LYS A 160 -10.13 -18.23 11.62
N LEU A 161 -10.25 -18.58 10.34
CA LEU A 161 -11.29 -18.08 9.47
C LEU A 161 -11.86 -19.23 8.64
N GLY A 162 -12.84 -19.92 9.24
CA GLY A 162 -13.44 -21.12 8.66
C GLY A 162 -12.39 -22.19 8.36
N LEU A 163 -12.08 -22.33 7.08
CA LEU A 163 -11.20 -23.34 6.49
C LEU A 163 -9.73 -22.92 6.41
N ALA A 164 -9.38 -21.70 6.84
CA ALA A 164 -8.01 -21.22 6.79
C ALA A 164 -7.52 -20.63 8.13
N SER A 165 -6.24 -20.84 8.43
CA SER A 165 -5.53 -20.19 9.52
C SER A 165 -4.56 -19.17 8.95
N ILE A 166 -4.76 -17.90 9.27
CA ILE A 166 -3.96 -16.77 8.81
C ILE A 166 -3.17 -16.21 9.98
N SER A 167 -1.87 -15.96 9.80
CA SER A 167 -1.10 -15.10 10.69
C SER A 167 -0.82 -13.76 10.02
N VAL A 168 -0.95 -12.70 10.81
CA VAL A 168 -0.60 -11.35 10.39
C VAL A 168 0.39 -10.78 11.38
N LYS A 169 1.46 -10.18 10.87
CA LYS A 169 2.44 -9.43 11.63
C LYS A 169 2.46 -8.01 11.09
N VAL A 170 2.36 -7.04 12.00
CA VAL A 170 2.52 -5.62 11.69
C VAL A 170 3.79 -5.14 12.37
N THR A 171 4.70 -4.56 11.60
CA THR A 171 5.93 -3.94 12.08
C THR A 171 5.81 -2.44 11.86
N TRP A 172 6.17 -1.66 12.88
CA TRP A 172 6.11 -0.21 12.90
C TRP A 172 7.50 0.39 12.78
N SER A 173 7.63 1.40 11.93
CA SER A 173 8.83 2.21 11.73
C SER A 173 8.43 3.67 11.56
N THR A 174 9.33 4.57 11.97
CA THR A 174 9.28 5.97 11.54
C THR A 174 9.88 6.06 10.14
N ILE A 175 9.30 6.89 9.28
CA ILE A 175 9.81 7.22 7.95
C ILE A 175 11.00 8.18 8.08
#